data_AF-A0A952IN95-F1
#
_entry.id   AF-A0A952IN95-F1
#
_cell.length_a   1.000
_cell.length_b   1.000
_cell.length_c   1.000
_cell.angle_alpha   90.00
_cell.angle_beta   90.00
_cell.angle_gamma   90.00
#
_symmetry.space_group_name_H-M   'P 1'
#
loop_
_entity.id
_entity.type
_entity.pdbx_description
1 polymer ?
#
loop_
_entity_poly.entity_id
_entity_poly.type
_entity_poly.pdbx_seq_one_letter_code
_entity_poly.pdbx_strand_id
1 'polypeptide(L)'
;YMEVGATEGHEFDFSAMFDRVDHPARGRQGGHNGAPTTIHRADGTPMKGKGKQFVGAGDRVVLAFPGGAGYGKPEQRDPDLVRRDLARGYISAETARRDYGLSESDIAQVAASITTGEAL
;
A
#
# COMPACT_ATOMS: atom_id res chain seq x y z
N TYR A 1 -1.10 5.94 -1.28
CA TYR A 1 -2.54 6.20 -1.46
C TYR A 1 -2.71 7.23 -2.55
N MET A 2 -3.81 7.17 -3.30
CA MET A 2 -4.17 8.17 -4.31
C MET A 2 -5.40 8.91 -3.81
N GLU A 3 -5.41 10.23 -3.98
CA GLU A 3 -6.52 11.11 -3.65
C GLU A 3 -6.95 11.84 -4.92
N VAL A 4 -8.25 11.84 -5.21
CA VAL A 4 -8.83 12.45 -6.41
C VAL A 4 -9.97 13.37 -5.99
N GLY A 5 -9.94 14.61 -6.47
CA GLY A 5 -11.01 15.58 -6.30
C GLY A 5 -11.18 16.41 -7.57
N ALA A 6 -12.32 17.08 -7.68
CA ALA A 6 -12.53 18.08 -8.72
C ALA A 6 -11.84 19.40 -8.36
N THR A 7 -11.58 20.21 -9.38
CA THR A 7 -11.15 21.60 -9.18
C THR A 7 -12.24 22.39 -8.46
N GLU A 8 -11.86 23.48 -7.81
CA GLU A 8 -12.81 24.32 -7.06
C GLU A 8 -14.04 24.71 -7.90
N GLY A 9 -15.22 24.66 -7.28
CA GLY A 9 -16.50 24.94 -7.93
C GLY A 9 -17.03 23.84 -8.86
N HIS A 10 -16.33 22.71 -8.98
CA HIS A 10 -16.73 21.60 -9.85
C HIS A 10 -17.05 20.33 -9.05
N GLU A 11 -17.86 19.48 -9.65
CA GLU A 11 -18.27 18.17 -9.14
C GLU A 11 -17.99 17.10 -10.21
N PHE A 12 -18.06 15.83 -9.83
CA PHE A 12 -17.84 14.73 -10.77
C PHE A 12 -18.54 13.44 -10.35
N ASP A 13 -18.82 12.61 -11.35
CA ASP A 13 -19.18 11.22 -11.14
C ASP A 13 -17.92 10.35 -11.16
N PHE A 14 -17.70 9.57 -10.10
CA PHE A 14 -16.62 8.59 -10.04
C PHE A 14 -17.15 7.22 -10.48
N SER A 15 -16.64 6.72 -11.62
CA SER A 15 -16.97 5.40 -12.13
C SER A 15 -15.97 4.37 -11.62
N ALA A 16 -16.31 3.69 -10.53
CA ALA A 16 -15.45 2.66 -9.95
C ALA A 16 -15.56 1.35 -10.75
N MET A 17 -14.42 0.77 -11.11
CA MET A 17 -14.31 -0.53 -11.78
C MET A 17 -13.26 -1.41 -11.12
N PHE A 18 -13.09 -1.31 -9.81
CA PHE A 18 -12.00 -1.96 -9.10
C PHE A 18 -12.29 -3.43 -8.79
N ASP A 19 -11.28 -4.26 -8.95
CA ASP A 19 -11.27 -5.64 -8.44
C ASP A 19 -10.54 -5.69 -7.09
N ARG A 20 -10.54 -6.87 -6.45
CA ARG A 20 -9.77 -7.15 -5.23
C ARG A 20 -10.17 -6.32 -3.99
N VAL A 21 -11.40 -5.79 -3.97
CA VAL A 21 -11.98 -5.19 -2.75
C VAL A 21 -12.25 -6.28 -1.72
N ASP A 22 -13.12 -7.24 -2.04
CA ASP A 22 -13.49 -8.31 -1.12
C ASP A 22 -12.58 -9.55 -1.21
N HIS A 23 -11.95 -9.74 -2.38
CA HIS A 23 -11.16 -10.94 -2.70
C HIS A 23 -9.73 -10.56 -3.09
N PRO A 24 -8.86 -10.20 -2.12
CA PRO A 24 -7.48 -9.81 -2.40
C PRO A 24 -6.67 -10.94 -3.06
N ALA A 25 -5.49 -10.57 -3.59
CA ALA A 25 -4.56 -11.56 -4.12
C ALA A 25 -4.19 -12.58 -3.05
N ARG A 26 -4.30 -13.89 -3.38
CA ARG A 26 -4.03 -14.97 -2.43
C ARG A 26 -2.56 -15.38 -2.48
N GLY A 27 -1.93 -15.39 -1.31
CA GLY A 27 -0.57 -15.90 -1.12
C GLY A 27 -0.43 -17.38 -1.50
N ARG A 28 0.79 -17.79 -1.82
CA ARG A 28 1.12 -19.17 -2.21
C ARG A 28 2.33 -19.68 -1.43
N GLN A 29 2.36 -20.99 -1.15
CA GLN A 29 3.50 -21.66 -0.51
C GLN A 29 3.97 -20.99 0.80
N GLY A 30 3.03 -20.53 1.63
CA GLY A 30 3.34 -19.81 2.89
C GLY A 30 3.43 -18.30 2.75
N GLY A 31 3.31 -17.74 1.55
CA GLY A 31 3.25 -16.30 1.36
C GLY A 31 1.94 -15.68 1.85
N HIS A 32 2.00 -14.42 2.27
CA HIS A 32 0.83 -13.66 2.70
C HIS A 32 -0.04 -13.19 1.51
N ASN A 33 -1.32 -12.92 1.80
CA ASN A 33 -2.21 -12.29 0.83
C ASN A 33 -1.78 -10.84 0.56
N GLY A 34 -2.08 -10.34 -0.63
CA GLY A 34 -1.91 -8.92 -0.94
C GLY A 34 -2.92 -8.05 -0.19
N ALA A 35 -2.60 -6.77 -0.03
CA ALA A 35 -3.57 -5.80 0.48
C ALA A 35 -4.76 -5.65 -0.49
N PRO A 36 -5.99 -5.48 0.02
CA PRO A 36 -7.16 -5.26 -0.82
C PRO A 36 -7.16 -3.86 -1.42
N THR A 37 -8.01 -3.67 -2.42
CA THR A 37 -8.39 -2.32 -2.86
C THR A 37 -9.22 -1.66 -1.78
N THR A 38 -8.91 -0.42 -1.41
CA THR A 38 -9.78 0.41 -0.56
C THR A 38 -10.26 1.63 -1.31
N ILE A 39 -11.50 2.05 -1.04
CA ILE A 39 -12.09 3.26 -1.59
C ILE A 39 -13.05 3.87 -0.56
N HIS A 40 -12.84 5.14 -0.24
CA HIS A 40 -13.64 5.91 0.69
C HIS A 40 -13.55 7.39 0.32
N ARG A 41 -14.42 8.22 0.88
CA ARG A 41 -14.27 9.67 0.84
C ARG A 41 -13.24 10.12 1.87
N ALA A 42 -12.71 11.34 1.73
CA ALA A 42 -11.71 11.89 2.67
C ALA A 42 -12.20 11.97 4.13
N ASP A 43 -13.52 12.03 4.36
CA ASP A 43 -14.14 11.98 5.70
C ASP A 43 -14.28 10.56 6.27
N GLY A 44 -13.83 9.53 5.54
CA GLY A 44 -13.94 8.12 5.91
C GLY A 44 -15.20 7.42 5.41
N THR A 45 -16.15 8.13 4.78
CA THR A 45 -17.39 7.53 4.26
C THR A 45 -17.07 6.44 3.22
N PRO A 46 -17.49 5.18 3.42
CA PRO A 46 -17.20 4.10 2.49
C PRO A 46 -17.80 4.35 1.10
N MET A 47 -17.07 3.95 0.05
CA MET A 47 -17.57 3.94 -1.32
C MET A 47 -17.61 2.51 -1.87
N LYS A 48 -18.40 2.31 -2.93
CA LYS A 48 -18.51 1.02 -3.61
C LYS A 48 -17.32 0.83 -4.56
N GLY A 49 -16.79 -0.40 -4.63
CA GLY A 49 -15.72 -0.76 -5.57
C GLY A 49 -16.15 -0.80 -7.05
N LYS A 50 -17.46 -0.85 -7.31
CA LYS A 50 -18.04 -0.92 -8.66
C LYS A 50 -19.17 0.10 -8.81
N GLY A 51 -19.33 0.60 -10.03
CA GLY A 51 -20.44 1.47 -10.42
C GLY A 51 -20.15 2.96 -10.30
N LYS A 52 -21.08 3.77 -10.83
CA LYS A 52 -21.02 5.23 -10.84
C LYS A 52 -21.50 5.81 -9.52
N GLN A 53 -20.74 6.74 -8.95
CA GLN A 53 -21.03 7.36 -7.66
C GLN A 53 -20.72 8.86 -7.72
N PHE A 54 -21.68 9.68 -7.31
CA PHE A 54 -21.53 11.14 -7.31
C PHE A 54 -20.57 11.60 -6.20
N VAL A 55 -19.72 12.58 -6.54
CA VAL A 55 -18.78 13.25 -5.64
C VAL A 55 -19.00 14.76 -5.78
N GLY A 56 -19.42 15.39 -4.69
CA GLY A 56 -19.77 16.81 -4.67
C GLY A 56 -18.55 17.72 -4.75
N ALA A 57 -18.80 19.01 -4.99
CA ALA A 57 -17.75 20.01 -4.96
C ALA A 57 -17.05 20.06 -3.59
N GLY A 58 -15.72 20.03 -3.61
CA GLY A 58 -14.90 19.99 -2.39
C GLY A 58 -14.73 18.61 -1.76
N ASP A 59 -15.55 17.62 -2.13
CA ASP A 59 -15.35 16.23 -1.71
C ASP A 59 -14.16 15.61 -2.46
N ARG A 60 -13.54 14.60 -1.82
CA ARG A 60 -12.42 13.85 -2.40
C ARG A 60 -12.57 12.37 -2.15
N VAL A 61 -12.10 11.59 -3.10
CA VAL A 61 -12.05 10.12 -3.05
C VAL A 61 -10.62 9.71 -2.73
N VAL A 62 -10.46 8.91 -1.67
CA VAL A 62 -9.20 8.30 -1.26
C VAL A 62 -9.23 6.83 -1.61
N LEU A 63 -8.19 6.37 -2.31
CA LEU A 63 -8.06 5.00 -2.75
C LEU A 63 -6.68 4.41 -2.52
N ALA A 64 -6.65 3.11 -2.21
CA ALA A 64 -5.46 2.28 -2.26
C ALA A 64 -5.67 1.19 -3.31
N PHE A 65 -4.76 1.10 -4.27
CA PHE A 65 -4.77 0.00 -5.24
C PHE A 65 -4.29 -1.29 -4.58
N PRO A 66 -4.77 -2.45 -5.06
CA PRO A 66 -4.46 -3.71 -4.43
C PRO A 66 -3.00 -4.08 -4.64
N GLY A 67 -2.42 -4.73 -3.64
CA GLY A 67 -1.08 -5.29 -3.73
C GLY A 67 -1.05 -6.65 -4.44
N GLY A 68 0.14 -7.06 -4.87
CA GLY A 68 0.40 -8.45 -5.24
C GLY A 68 0.39 -9.37 -4.02
N ALA A 69 0.24 -10.68 -4.27
CA ALA A 69 0.37 -11.69 -3.24
C ALA A 69 1.81 -12.20 -3.11
N GLY A 70 2.19 -12.61 -1.90
CA GLY A 70 3.49 -13.22 -1.63
C GLY A 70 3.60 -14.67 -2.12
N TYR A 71 4.83 -15.11 -2.31
CA TYR A 71 5.20 -16.50 -2.57
C TYR A 71 6.32 -16.93 -1.64
N GLY A 72 6.16 -18.10 -1.00
CA GLY A 72 7.14 -18.59 -0.02
C GLY A 72 6.96 -17.96 1.36
N LYS A 73 7.62 -18.55 2.37
CA LYS A 73 7.58 -18.04 3.74
C LYS A 73 8.37 -16.72 3.84
N PRO A 74 7.82 -15.65 4.43
CA PRO A 74 8.52 -14.38 4.61
C PRO A 74 9.89 -14.51 5.29
N GLU A 75 10.03 -15.39 6.28
CA GLU A 75 11.26 -15.58 7.06
C GLU A 75 12.40 -16.23 6.23
N GLN A 76 12.08 -16.75 5.04
CA GLN A 76 13.05 -17.33 4.11
C GLN A 76 13.55 -16.31 3.08
N ARG A 77 13.02 -15.08 3.10
CA ARG A 77 13.47 -14.02 2.19
C ARG A 77 14.87 -13.58 2.57
N ASP A 78 15.72 -13.42 1.56
CA ASP A 78 17.08 -12.89 1.73
C ASP A 78 17.04 -11.52 2.46
N PRO A 79 17.70 -11.38 3.62
CA PRO A 79 17.74 -10.14 4.39
C PRO A 79 18.20 -8.92 3.59
N ASP A 80 19.09 -9.09 2.62
CA ASP A 80 19.59 -7.97 1.81
C ASP A 80 18.52 -7.44 0.85
N LEU A 81 17.65 -8.34 0.35
CA LEU A 81 16.47 -7.91 -0.41
C LEU A 81 15.46 -7.19 0.49
N VAL A 82 15.33 -7.59 1.76
CA VAL A 82 14.46 -6.90 2.73
C VAL A 82 15.00 -5.50 3.03
N ARG A 83 16.30 -5.36 3.30
CA ARG A 83 16.96 -4.06 3.49
C ARG A 83 16.77 -3.14 2.29
N ARG A 84 16.93 -3.67 1.08
CA ARG A 84 16.71 -2.93 -0.17
C ARG A 84 15.25 -2.47 -0.32
N ASP A 85 14.29 -3.34 -0.01
CA ASP A 85 12.87 -3.01 -0.10
C ASP A 85 12.48 -1.93 0.93
N LEU A 86 13.07 -1.97 2.13
CA LEU A 86 12.94 -0.91 3.15
C LEU A 86 13.57 0.40 2.68
N ALA A 87 14.80 0.36 2.14
CA ALA A 87 15.50 1.54 1.63
C ALA A 87 14.72 2.26 0.51
N ARG A 88 13.99 1.49 -0.30
CA ARG A 88 13.15 1.99 -1.40
C ARG A 88 11.75 2.40 -0.96
N GLY A 89 11.39 2.24 0.32
CA GLY A 89 10.07 2.55 0.84
C GLY A 89 8.95 1.62 0.35
N TYR A 90 9.29 0.41 -0.13
CA TYR A 90 8.29 -0.60 -0.50
C TYR A 90 7.66 -1.26 0.73
N ILE A 91 8.39 -1.30 1.83
CA ILE A 91 7.91 -1.76 3.14
C ILE A 91 8.26 -0.73 4.20
N SER A 92 7.48 -0.70 5.28
CA SER A 92 7.81 0.10 6.47
C SER A 92 8.80 -0.64 7.37
N ALA A 93 9.43 0.09 8.30
CA ALA A 93 10.24 -0.52 9.35
C ALA A 93 9.44 -1.52 10.21
N GLU A 94 8.17 -1.22 10.46
CA GLU A 94 7.26 -2.13 11.16
C GLU A 94 7.07 -3.44 10.40
N THR A 95 6.82 -3.38 9.09
CA THR A 95 6.71 -4.56 8.23
C THR A 95 8.03 -5.33 8.18
N ALA A 96 9.17 -4.65 8.01
CA ALA A 96 10.49 -5.28 7.98
C ALA A 96 10.77 -6.11 9.25
N ARG A 97 10.42 -5.56 10.42
CA ARG A 97 10.56 -6.25 11.70
C ARG A 97 9.55 -7.39 11.87
N ARG A 98 8.27 -7.10 11.68
CA ARG A 98 7.17 -8.04 11.98
C ARG A 98 7.15 -9.23 11.03
N ASP A 99 7.26 -8.97 9.74
CA ASP A 99 7.04 -10.00 8.72
C ASP A 99 8.35 -10.67 8.28
N TYR A 100 9.48 -9.95 8.32
CA TYR A 100 10.77 -10.46 7.82
C TYR A 100 11.82 -10.64 8.92
N GLY A 101 11.54 -10.27 10.17
CA GLY A 101 12.46 -10.45 11.28
C GLY A 101 13.73 -9.59 11.22
N LEU A 102 13.71 -8.49 10.45
CA LEU A 102 14.86 -7.61 10.33
C LEU A 102 15.15 -6.94 11.68
N SER A 103 16.42 -6.90 12.10
CA SER A 103 16.81 -6.40 13.41
C SER A 103 16.69 -4.87 13.51
N GLU A 104 16.56 -4.34 14.73
CA GLU A 104 16.53 -2.89 14.96
C GLU A 104 17.83 -2.21 14.48
N SER A 105 18.98 -2.88 14.62
CA SER A 105 20.25 -2.36 14.10
C SER A 105 20.27 -2.27 12.58
N ASP A 106 19.74 -3.28 11.88
CA ASP A 106 19.66 -3.25 10.41
C ASP A 106 18.71 -2.16 9.92
N ILE A 107 17.56 -2.00 10.58
CA ILE A 107 16.60 -0.94 10.27
C ILE A 107 17.23 0.44 10.46
N ALA A 108 17.97 0.65 11.56
CA ALA A 108 18.67 1.90 11.82
C ALA A 108 19.75 2.20 10.76
N GLN A 109 20.50 1.19 10.32
CA GLN A 109 21.50 1.34 9.26
C GLN A 109 20.87 1.73 7.93
N VAL A 110 19.75 1.11 7.55
CA VAL A 110 18.99 1.48 6.35
C VAL A 110 18.44 2.91 6.44
N ALA A 111 17.91 3.31 7.59
CA ALA A 111 17.42 4.68 7.79
C ALA A 111 18.55 5.72 7.67
N ALA A 112 19.74 5.41 8.20
CA ALA A 112 20.91 6.26 8.06
C ALA A 112 21.36 6.39 6.60
N SER A 113 21.41 5.29 5.84
CA SER A 113 21.83 5.31 4.43
C SER A 113 20.87 6.11 3.55
N ILE A 114 19.55 6.04 3.80
CA ILE A 114 18.55 6.87 3.13
C ILE A 114 18.84 8.37 3.37
N THR A 115 19.25 8.72 4.58
CA THR A 115 19.52 10.12 4.98
C THR A 115 20.80 10.64 4.34
N THR A 116 21.85 9.82 4.25
CA THR A 116 23.15 10.21 3.65
C THR A 116 23.16 10.11 2.13
N GLY A 117 22.23 9.36 1.53
CA GLY A 117 22.21 9.07 0.09
C GLY A 117 23.24 8.02 -0.33
N GLU A 118 23.81 7.28 0.63
CA GLU A 118 24.79 6.24 0.39
C GLU A 118 24.12 4.90 0.04
N ALA A 119 24.83 4.08 -0.74
CA ALA A 119 24.39 2.71 -1.03
C ALA A 119 24.57 1.80 0.20
N LEU A 120 23.61 0.88 0.38
CA LEU A 120 23.69 -0.22 1.36
C LEU A 120 24.57 -1.35 0.87
#